data_AF-A0A2W6V058-F1
#
_entry.id   AF-A0A2W6V058-F1
#
_cell.length_a   1.000
_cell.length_b   1.000
_cell.length_c   1.000
_cell.angle_alpha   90.00
_cell.angle_beta   90.00
_cell.angle_gamma   90.00
#
_symmetry.space_group_name_H-M   'P 1'
#
loop_
_entity.id
_entity.type
_entity.pdbx_description
1 polymer ?
#
loop_
_entity_poly.entity_id
_entity_poly.type
_entity_poly.pdbx_seq_one_letter_code
_entity_poly.pdbx_strand_id
1 'polypeptide(L)' 'MSNTQDDPAMDQHPTTDAAKLAGIVDQTRADVGDKDAEAIEHVLRQRLEQVGIELSDADIRDTAQKIAAG' A
#
# COMPACT_ATOMS: atom_id res chain seq x y z
N MET A 1 -14.38 17.93 -36.45
CA MET A 1 -13.05 17.31 -36.57
C MET A 1 -12.52 17.18 -35.16
N SER A 2 -12.22 15.95 -34.77
CA SER A 2 -12.16 15.45 -33.41
C SER A 2 -10.99 16.03 -32.60
N ASN A 3 -11.29 16.54 -31.41
CA ASN A 3 -10.28 16.83 -30.38
C ASN A 3 -9.98 15.50 -29.68
N THR A 4 -9.08 14.70 -30.25
CA THR A 4 -8.58 13.48 -29.60
C THR A 4 -7.83 13.92 -28.35
N GLN A 5 -8.45 13.77 -27.19
CA GLN A 5 -7.73 13.74 -25.94
C GLN A 5 -6.88 12.47 -25.98
N ASP A 6 -5.57 12.64 -26.13
CA ASP A 6 -4.62 11.62 -25.70
C ASP A 6 -4.76 11.53 -24.18
N ASP A 7 -5.66 10.66 -23.71
CA ASP A 7 -5.67 10.26 -22.32
C ASP A 7 -4.27 9.73 -21.99
N PRO A 8 -3.66 10.12 -20.85
CA PRO A 8 -2.33 9.65 -20.52
C PRO A 8 -2.37 8.13 -20.44
N ALA A 9 -1.54 7.48 -21.26
CA ALA A 9 -1.23 6.07 -21.11
C ALA A 9 -0.59 5.90 -19.73
N MET A 10 -1.42 5.64 -18.72
CA MET A 10 -1.00 5.14 -17.41
C MET A 10 -0.53 3.70 -17.64
N ASP A 11 0.65 3.58 -18.25
CA ASP A 11 1.44 2.36 -18.18
C ASP A 11 1.81 2.24 -16.71
N GLN A 12 0.98 1.51 -15.95
CA GLN A 12 1.12 1.29 -14.52
C GLN A 12 2.35 0.42 -14.30
N HIS A 13 3.51 1.07 -14.38
CA HIS A 13 4.80 0.47 -14.13
C HIS A 13 4.81 -0.13 -12.71
N PRO A 14 5.36 -1.34 -12.50
CA PRO A 14 5.53 -1.95 -11.17
C PRO A 14 6.32 -1.07 -10.19
N THR A 15 7.08 -0.10 -10.68
CA THR A 15 7.76 0.94 -9.90
C THR A 15 6.79 1.89 -9.18
N THR A 16 5.61 2.15 -9.76
CA THR A 16 4.56 3.00 -9.18
C THR A 16 3.91 2.31 -7.98
N ASP A 17 3.70 1.00 -8.06
CA ASP A 17 3.08 0.22 -6.99
C ASP A 17 4.01 0.06 -5.79
N ALA A 18 5.32 -0.12 -6.03
CA ALA A 18 6.31 -0.18 -4.96
C ALA A 18 6.45 1.15 -4.20
N ALA A 19 6.48 2.28 -4.92
CA ALA A 19 6.54 3.61 -4.30
C ALA A 19 5.25 3.93 -3.52
N LYS A 20 4.09 3.53 -4.07
CA LYS A 20 2.78 3.67 -3.42
C LYS A 20 2.69 2.81 -2.17
N LEU A 21 3.18 1.56 -2.22
CA LEU A 21 3.26 0.67 -1.08
C LEU A 21 4.14 1.25 0.03
N ALA A 22 5.33 1.77 -0.30
CA ALA A 22 6.21 2.40 0.68
C ALA A 22 5.50 3.57 1.40
N GLY A 23 4.80 4.43 0.66
CA GLY A 23 4.01 5.50 1.26
C GLY A 23 2.88 5.01 2.18
N ILE A 24 2.20 3.92 1.80
CA ILE A 24 1.16 3.30 2.65
C ILE A 24 1.78 2.76 3.94
N VAL A 25 2.95 2.11 3.86
CA VAL A 25 3.66 1.57 5.03
C VAL A 25 4.06 2.69 5.99
N ASP A 26 4.67 3.77 5.48
CA ASP A 26 5.10 4.90 6.30
C ASP A 26 3.92 5.59 6.99
N GLN A 27 2.82 5.83 6.27
CA GLN A 27 1.60 6.39 6.84
C GLN A 27 0.98 5.44 7.87
N THR A 28 1.01 4.13 7.62
CA THR A 28 0.47 3.15 8.56
C THR A 28 1.26 3.15 9.85
N ARG A 29 2.60 3.18 9.78
CA ARG A 29 3.47 3.30 10.97
C ARG A 29 3.12 4.55 11.80
N ALA A 30 2.87 5.69 11.15
CA ALA A 30 2.50 6.92 11.85
C ALA A 30 1.12 6.83 12.54
N ASP A 31 0.16 6.13 11.92
CA ASP A 31 -1.24 6.08 12.40
C ASP A 31 -1.49 5.00 13.46
N VAL A 32 -0.69 3.93 13.48
CA VAL A 32 -0.92 2.77 14.36
C VAL A 32 -0.30 2.93 15.75
N GLY A 33 0.75 3.74 15.92
CA GLY A 33 1.46 3.89 17.20
C GLY A 33 1.96 2.55 17.73
N ASP A 34 1.81 2.30 19.03
CA ASP A 34 2.30 1.08 19.73
C ASP A 34 1.37 -0.15 19.57
N LYS A 35 0.58 -0.20 18.50
CA LYS A 35 -0.30 -1.35 18.22
C LYS A 35 0.51 -2.62 17.96
N ASP A 36 -0.09 -3.76 18.28
CA ASP A 36 0.49 -5.05 17.94
C ASP A 36 0.44 -5.33 16.42
N ALA A 37 1.23 -6.32 16.00
CA ALA A 37 1.35 -6.68 14.59
C ALA A 37 0.01 -7.16 13.98
N GLU A 38 -0.89 -7.75 14.76
CA GLU A 38 -2.19 -8.22 14.26
C GLU A 38 -3.11 -7.05 13.91
N ALA A 39 -3.16 -6.04 14.78
CA ALA A 39 -3.89 -4.81 14.52
C ALA A 39 -3.30 -4.04 13.33
N ILE A 40 -1.97 -4.02 13.19
CA ILE A 40 -1.29 -3.40 12.05
C ILE A 40 -1.59 -4.16 10.74
N GLU A 41 -1.58 -5.50 10.77
CA GLU A 41 -1.94 -6.35 9.63
C GLU A 41 -3.36 -6.04 9.13
N HIS A 42 -4.32 -5.88 10.05
CA HIS A 42 -5.69 -5.52 9.71
C HIS A 42 -5.79 -4.14 9.02
N VAL A 43 -5.06 -3.14 9.53
CA VAL A 43 -5.02 -1.79 8.94
C VAL A 43 -4.38 -1.82 7.55
N LEU A 44 -3.29 -2.57 7.37
CA LEU A 44 -2.63 -2.72 6.06
C LEU A 44 -3.57 -3.35 5.04
N ARG A 45 -4.27 -4.44 5.38
CA ARG A 45 -5.25 -5.07 4.47
C ARG A 45 -6.30 -4.07 3.97
N GLN A 46 -6.93 -3.33 4.89
CA GLN A 46 -7.95 -2.35 4.52
C GLN A 46 -7.41 -1.28 3.56
N ARG A 47 -6.19 -0.79 3.78
CA ARG A 47 -5.58 0.25 2.93
C ARG A 47 -5.25 -0.27 1.55
N LEU A 48 -4.66 -1.46 1.48
CA LEU A 48 -4.30 -2.10 0.22
C LEU A 48 -5.54 -2.35 -0.64
N GLU A 49 -6.63 -2.82 -0.03
CA GLU A 49 -7.94 -2.96 -0.69
C GLU A 49 -8.48 -1.62 -1.19
N GLN A 50 -8.44 -0.56 -0.37
CA GLN A 50 -8.91 0.78 -0.76
C GLN A 50 -8.17 1.36 -1.96
N VAL A 51 -6.90 1.02 -2.13
CA VAL A 51 -6.06 1.56 -3.21
C VAL A 51 -5.87 0.58 -4.37
N GLY A 52 -6.45 -0.62 -4.29
CA GLY A 52 -6.39 -1.67 -5.31
C GLY A 52 -5.02 -2.34 -5.46
N ILE A 53 -4.22 -2.43 -4.39
CA ILE A 53 -2.93 -3.15 -4.40
C ILE A 53 -3.16 -4.57 -3.87
N GLU A 54 -2.81 -5.57 -4.68
CA GLU A 54 -2.82 -6.97 -4.26
C GLU A 54 -1.46 -7.35 -3.69
N LEU A 55 -1.45 -7.82 -2.44
CA LEU A 55 -0.28 -8.37 -1.77
C LEU A 55 -0.66 -9.71 -1.14
N SER A 56 0.32 -10.61 -1.04
CA SER A 56 0.08 -11.89 -0.37
C SER A 56 -0.10 -11.67 1.14
N ASP A 57 -0.89 -12.52 1.78
CA ASP A 57 -1.03 -12.48 3.25
C ASP A 57 0.30 -12.63 3.98
N ALA A 58 1.27 -13.33 3.37
CA ALA A 58 2.61 -13.46 3.92
C ALA A 58 3.35 -12.11 3.91
N ASP A 59 3.28 -11.36 2.82
CA ASP A 59 3.93 -10.06 2.69
C ASP A 59 3.27 -9.00 3.59
N ILE A 60 1.94 -9.04 3.73
CA ILE A 60 1.21 -8.15 4.62
C ILE A 60 1.62 -8.42 6.08
N ARG A 61 1.71 -9.70 6.47
CA ARG A 61 2.14 -10.09 7.83
C ARG A 61 3.58 -9.70 8.11
N ASP A 62 4.50 -9.96 7.19
CA ASP A 62 5.91 -9.58 7.32
C ASP A 62 6.07 -8.05 7.43
N THR A 63 5.31 -7.30 6.62
CA THR A 63 5.27 -5.83 6.71
C THR A 63 4.74 -5.35 8.06
N ALA A 64 3.66 -5.95 8.56
CA ALA A 64 3.10 -5.60 9.87
C ALA A 64 4.09 -5.86 11.02
N GLN A 65 4.82 -6.99 10.97
CA GLN A 65 5.86 -7.30 11.94
C GLN A 65 7.02 -6.28 11.91
N LYS A 66 7.44 -5.86 10.72
CA LYS A 66 8.46 -4.82 10.55
C LYS A 66 8.03 -3.45 11.06
N ILE A 67 6.74 -3.12 10.97
CA ILE A 67 6.19 -1.88 11.56
C ILE A 67 6.15 -2.02 13.08
N ALA A 68 5.66 -3.14 13.63
CA ALA A 68 5.56 -3.34 15.08
C ALA A 68 6.92 -3.40 15.79
N ALA A 69 7.97 -3.82 15.09
CA ALA A 69 9.31 -4.00 15.64
C ALA A 69 10.21 -2.75 15.58
N GLY A 70 9.79 -1.68 14.92
CA GLY A 70 10.60 -0.47 14.69
C GLY A 70 9.92 0.80 15.14
#